data_AF-A0A3N5X0Q4-F1
#
_entry.id   AF-A0A3N5X0Q4-F1
#
_cell.length_a   1.000
_cell.length_b   1.000
_cell.length_c   1.000
_cell.angle_alpha   90.00
_cell.angle_beta   90.00
_cell.angle_gamma   90.00
#
_symmetry.space_group_name_H-M   'P 1'
#
loop_
_entity.id
_entity.type
_entity.pdbx_description
1 polymer ?
#
loop_
_entity_poly.entity_id
_entity_poly.type
_entity_poly.pdbx_seq_one_letter_code
_entity_poly.pdbx_strand_id
1 'polypeptide(L)'
;MRIACFFLVSVWMIPLSLPAASPQEEARSKAQEPVIPKEENHADLTVEQVQVLMELETIQLKFLVRDSEGSFMRNLTAQDFTVIENGHEQNVALLKEQQVPISTVVMVDNSYSTSQFLS
;
A
#
# COMPACT_ATOMS: atom_id res chain seq x y z
N MET A 1 15.95 28.43 -32.09
CA MET A 1 16.27 27.19 -32.83
C MET A 1 15.40 26.08 -32.25
N ARG A 2 14.49 25.53 -33.07
CA ARG A 2 13.41 24.61 -32.65
C ARG A 2 13.80 23.23 -33.14
N ILE A 3 14.06 22.28 -32.24
CA ILE A 3 14.35 20.89 -32.59
C ILE A 3 13.06 20.11 -32.36
N ALA A 4 12.39 19.81 -33.48
CA ALA A 4 11.22 18.95 -33.54
C ALA A 4 11.71 17.49 -33.61
N CYS A 5 11.51 16.72 -32.54
CA CYS A 5 11.64 15.26 -32.58
C CYS A 5 10.28 14.67 -32.93
N PHE A 6 10.13 14.26 -34.18
CA PHE A 6 9.01 13.46 -34.67
C PHE A 6 9.12 12.04 -34.09
N PHE A 7 8.21 11.65 -33.21
CA PHE A 7 8.03 10.24 -32.83
C PHE A 7 7.07 9.59 -33.83
N LEU A 8 7.63 8.73 -34.66
CA LEU A 8 6.95 7.96 -35.71
C LEU A 8 6.37 6.70 -35.05
N VAL A 9 5.05 6.68 -34.84
CA VAL A 9 4.33 5.50 -34.35
C VAL A 9 4.22 4.50 -35.49
N SER A 10 4.90 3.35 -35.37
CA SER A 10 4.73 2.22 -36.30
C SER A 10 3.82 1.17 -35.66
N VAL A 11 2.66 0.95 -36.29
CA VAL A 11 1.68 -0.09 -35.95
C VAL A 11 2.04 -1.33 -36.76
N TRP A 12 2.38 -2.43 -36.08
CA TRP A 12 2.62 -3.73 -36.73
C TRP A 12 1.34 -4.56 -36.71
N MET A 13 0.84 -4.90 -37.90
CA MET A 13 -0.24 -5.88 -38.14
C MET A 13 0.36 -7.29 -38.20
N ILE A 14 -0.15 -8.22 -37.39
CA ILE A 14 0.19 -9.65 -37.45
C ILE A 14 -0.93 -10.38 -38.22
N PRO A 15 -0.62 -11.17 -39.27
CA PRO A 15 -1.63 -11.95 -39.98
C PRO A 15 -1.93 -13.26 -39.25
N LEU A 16 -3.22 -13.49 -39.01
CA LEU A 16 -3.81 -14.75 -38.54
C LEU A 16 -3.76 -15.79 -39.66
N SER A 17 -3.17 -16.96 -39.41
CA SER A 17 -3.18 -18.10 -40.33
C SER A 17 -3.63 -19.37 -39.59
N LEU A 18 -4.78 -19.92 -39.98
CA LEU A 18 -5.26 -21.25 -39.59
C LEU A 18 -4.77 -22.31 -40.60
N PRO A 19 -4.36 -23.51 -40.18
CA PRO A 19 -4.37 -24.70 -41.02
C PRO A 19 -5.68 -25.50 -40.84
N ALA A 20 -6.07 -26.16 -41.93
CA ALA A 20 -7.39 -26.70 -42.23
C ALA A 20 -7.47 -28.25 -42.19
N ALA A 21 -8.72 -28.75 -42.20
CA ALA A 21 -9.21 -30.06 -42.66
C ALA A 21 -8.95 -31.28 -41.74
N SER A 22 -9.82 -32.31 -41.60
CA SER A 22 -11.10 -32.70 -42.21
C SER A 22 -11.74 -33.83 -41.33
N PRO A 23 -12.98 -34.30 -41.60
CA PRO A 23 -13.84 -35.00 -40.65
C PRO A 23 -13.58 -36.51 -40.61
N GLN A 24 -13.70 -37.10 -39.42
CA GLN A 24 -13.88 -38.53 -39.26
C GLN A 24 -15.17 -38.79 -38.46
N GLU A 25 -16.26 -38.85 -39.20
CA GLU A 25 -17.49 -39.51 -38.77
C GLU A 25 -17.44 -40.94 -39.29
N GLU A 26 -17.23 -41.92 -38.42
CA GLU A 26 -17.73 -43.27 -38.68
C GLU A 26 -18.16 -43.94 -37.38
N ALA A 27 -19.44 -44.29 -37.37
CA ALA A 27 -20.24 -44.68 -36.23
C ALA A 27 -19.78 -45.97 -35.54
N ARG A 28 -19.90 -45.98 -34.20
CA ARG A 28 -20.28 -47.20 -33.48
C ARG A 28 -21.31 -46.91 -32.40
N SER A 29 -22.56 -47.13 -32.80
CA SER A 29 -23.72 -47.30 -31.93
C SER A 29 -23.46 -48.30 -30.81
N LYS A 30 -23.77 -47.91 -29.56
CA LYS A 30 -24.55 -48.68 -28.59
C LYS A 30 -24.94 -47.78 -27.42
N ALA A 31 -26.22 -47.79 -27.07
CA ALA A 31 -26.75 -47.16 -25.87
C ALA A 31 -26.03 -47.66 -24.62
N GLN A 32 -25.61 -46.74 -23.75
CA GLN A 32 -25.29 -47.05 -22.36
C GLN A 32 -25.82 -45.93 -21.45
N GLU A 33 -26.76 -46.37 -20.62
CA GLU A 33 -27.44 -45.79 -19.45
C GLU A 33 -26.48 -45.06 -18.49
N PRO A 34 -26.94 -44.09 -17.66
CA PRO A 34 -26.07 -43.09 -17.04
C PRO A 34 -25.02 -43.76 -16.14
N VAL A 35 -23.76 -43.58 -16.49
CA VAL A 35 -22.66 -43.84 -15.56
C VAL A 35 -22.69 -42.68 -14.56
N ILE A 36 -23.28 -42.95 -13.40
CA ILE A 36 -23.10 -42.15 -12.18
C ILE A 36 -21.60 -41.83 -12.07
N PRO A 37 -21.18 -40.56 -12.05
CA PRO A 37 -19.82 -40.22 -11.71
C PRO A 37 -19.53 -40.81 -10.34
N LYS A 38 -18.69 -41.84 -10.34
CA LYS A 38 -18.08 -42.45 -9.18
C LYS A 38 -17.52 -41.29 -8.34
N GLU A 39 -17.94 -41.17 -7.08
CA GLU A 39 -17.36 -40.23 -6.13
C GLU A 39 -15.84 -40.37 -6.19
N GLU A 40 -15.20 -39.42 -6.86
CA GLU A 40 -13.79 -39.18 -6.69
C GLU A 40 -13.67 -38.70 -5.25
N ASN A 41 -13.10 -39.59 -4.44
CA ASN A 41 -12.56 -39.30 -3.13
C ASN A 41 -11.54 -38.17 -3.32
N HIS A 42 -12.02 -36.94 -3.32
CA HIS A 42 -11.22 -35.77 -3.03
C HIS A 42 -10.79 -35.99 -1.59
N ALA A 43 -9.60 -36.59 -1.45
CA ALA A 43 -8.87 -36.66 -0.22
C ALA A 43 -9.04 -35.29 0.47
N ASP A 44 -9.69 -35.36 1.62
CA ASP A 44 -9.90 -34.26 2.54
C ASP A 44 -8.54 -33.69 2.89
N LEU A 45 -8.07 -32.74 2.10
CA LEU A 45 -6.98 -31.87 2.43
C LEU A 45 -7.55 -30.90 3.46
N THR A 46 -7.71 -31.39 4.69
CA THR A 46 -7.88 -30.54 5.85
C THR A 46 -6.68 -29.62 5.86
N VAL A 47 -6.87 -28.40 5.35
CA VAL A 47 -5.89 -27.33 5.49
C VAL A 47 -5.83 -27.07 6.99
N GLU A 48 -4.88 -27.71 7.68
CA GLU A 48 -4.60 -27.38 9.07
C GLU A 48 -4.35 -25.88 9.11
N GLN A 49 -5.26 -25.18 9.77
CA GLN A 49 -5.21 -23.74 9.89
C GLN A 49 -4.02 -23.43 10.81
N VAL A 50 -2.88 -23.13 10.20
CA VAL A 50 -1.66 -22.75 10.92
C VAL A 50 -1.94 -21.45 11.67
N GLN A 51 -2.21 -21.56 12.97
CA GLN A 51 -2.28 -20.41 13.86
C GLN A 51 -0.86 -19.97 14.20
N VAL A 52 -0.42 -18.88 13.58
CA VAL A 52 0.84 -18.23 13.94
C VAL A 52 0.57 -17.30 15.12
N LEU A 53 0.99 -17.72 16.31
CA LEU A 53 1.04 -16.85 17.48
C LEU A 53 2.26 -15.93 17.32
N MET A 54 2.02 -14.63 17.18
CA MET A 54 3.06 -13.61 17.06
C MET A 54 2.93 -12.62 18.20
N GLU A 55 3.98 -12.49 18.99
CA GLU A 55 4.12 -11.45 20.00
C GLU A 55 4.87 -10.27 19.38
N LEU A 56 4.20 -9.12 19.27
CA LEU A 56 4.77 -7.90 18.71
C LEU A 56 5.08 -6.94 19.85
N GLU A 57 6.35 -6.57 19.98
CA GLU A 57 6.78 -5.48 20.86
C GLU A 57 6.98 -4.22 20.02
N THR A 58 6.15 -3.20 20.25
CA THR A 58 6.24 -1.90 19.56
C THR A 58 6.46 -0.79 20.55
N ILE A 59 7.38 0.13 20.24
CA ILE A 59 7.67 1.31 21.06
C ILE A 59 7.11 2.56 20.38
N GLN A 60 6.55 3.47 21.17
CA GLN A 60 6.08 4.77 20.66
C GLN A 60 7.18 5.84 20.79
N LEU A 61 7.61 6.40 19.67
CA LEU A 61 8.51 7.55 19.62
C LEU A 61 7.71 8.83 19.38
N LYS A 62 8.03 9.90 20.13
CA LYS A 62 7.44 11.23 19.96
C LYS A 62 8.54 12.23 19.63
N PHE A 63 8.37 12.96 18.54
CA PHE A 63 9.35 13.92 18.05
C PHE A 63 8.67 15.07 17.31
N LEU A 64 9.43 16.13 17.06
CA LEU A 64 9.02 17.29 16.28
C LEU A 64 9.97 17.45 15.10
N VAL A 65 9.45 17.76 13.93
CA VAL A 65 10.25 18.05 12.73
C VAL A 65 10.01 19.49 12.31
N ARG A 66 11.09 20.24 12.12
CA ARG A 66 11.06 21.65 11.71
C ARG A 66 12.00 21.87 10.53
N ASP A 67 11.66 22.83 9.68
CA ASP A 67 12.55 23.30 8.61
C ASP A 67 13.63 24.26 9.16
N SER A 68 14.49 24.77 8.27
CA SER A 68 15.56 25.71 8.61
C SER A 68 15.05 27.03 9.17
N GLU A 69 13.82 27.42 8.83
CA GLU A 69 13.17 28.65 9.31
C GLU A 69 12.43 28.42 10.64
N GLY A 70 12.46 27.19 11.17
CA GLY A 70 11.83 26.81 12.43
C GLY A 70 10.34 26.47 12.33
N SER A 71 9.78 26.40 11.12
CA SER A 71 8.39 26.04 10.86
C SER A 71 8.17 24.54 10.96
N PHE A 72 7.02 24.10 11.46
CA PHE A 72 6.70 22.67 11.53
C PHE A 72 6.53 22.08 10.13
N MET A 73 7.29 21.00 9.86
CA MET A 73 7.12 20.22 8.65
C MET A 73 5.87 19.35 8.76
N ARG A 74 5.06 19.34 7.70
CA ARG A 74 3.76 18.64 7.63
C ARG A 74 3.78 17.60 6.52
N ASN A 75 2.80 16.70 6.55
CA ASN A 75 2.59 15.66 5.52
C ASN A 75 3.79 14.72 5.35
N LEU A 76 4.54 14.47 6.43
CA LEU A 76 5.62 13.49 6.43
C LEU A 76 5.05 12.08 6.44
N THR A 77 5.75 11.20 5.75
CA THR A 77 5.44 9.79 5.59
C THR A 77 6.48 8.95 6.30
N ALA A 78 6.21 7.65 6.51
CA ALA A 78 7.18 6.76 7.13
C ALA A 78 8.48 6.65 6.30
N GLN A 79 8.43 6.91 4.99
CA GLN A 79 9.58 6.85 4.09
C GLN A 79 10.56 8.02 4.30
N ASP A 80 10.13 9.09 4.97
CA ASP A 80 10.96 10.24 5.28
C ASP A 80 11.83 10.02 6.55
N PHE A 81 11.71 8.85 7.18
CA PHE A 81 12.42 8.50 8.41
C PHE A 81 13.14 7.16 8.29
N THR A 82 14.33 7.08 8.87
CA THR A 82 15.03 5.83 9.13
C THR A 82 15.15 5.69 10.64
N VAL A 83 14.60 4.61 11.20
CA VAL A 83 14.73 4.28 12.62
C VAL A 83 15.82 3.24 12.76
N ILE A 84 16.80 3.49 13.63
CA ILE A 84 17.92 2.58 13.86
C ILE A 84 17.96 2.25 15.35
N GLU A 85 18.01 0.96 15.67
CA GLU A 85 18.20 0.45 17.02
C GLU A 85 19.38 -0.53 17.01
N ASN A 86 20.35 -0.29 17.90
CA ASN A 86 21.56 -1.13 18.01
C ASN A 86 22.30 -1.35 16.67
N GLY A 87 22.25 -0.36 15.78
CA GLY A 87 22.87 -0.44 14.44
C GLY A 87 22.02 -1.14 13.37
N HIS A 88 20.81 -1.58 13.69
CA HIS A 88 19.88 -2.21 12.74
C HIS A 88 18.70 -1.30 12.43
N GLU A 89 18.34 -1.19 11.16
CA GLU A 89 17.15 -0.46 10.72
C GLU A 89 15.87 -1.16 11.20
N GLN A 90 14.93 -0.38 11.70
CA GLN A 90 13.66 -0.83 12.26
C GLN A 90 12.48 -0.39 11.39
N ASN A 91 11.46 -1.23 11.34
CA ASN A 91 10.24 -0.91 10.61
C ASN A 91 9.37 0.10 11.39
N VAL A 92 8.86 1.11 10.68
CA VAL A 92 7.87 2.04 11.23
C VAL A 92 6.47 1.45 11.00
N ALA A 93 5.90 0.82 12.02
CA ALA A 93 4.57 0.21 11.94
C ALA A 93 3.45 1.24 11.72
N LEU A 94 3.55 2.41 12.37
CA LEU A 94 2.59 3.50 12.25
C LEU A 94 3.27 4.85 12.46
N LEU A 95 3.09 5.76 11.51
CA LEU A 95 3.36 7.17 11.69
C LEU A 95 2.03 7.93 11.74
N LYS A 96 1.85 8.77 12.76
CA LYS A 96 0.67 9.63 12.89
C LYS A 96 1.07 11.02 13.32
N GLU A 97 0.69 12.02 12.53
CA GLU A 97 0.78 13.42 12.95
C GLU A 97 -0.24 13.66 14.07
N GLN A 98 0.24 14.03 15.25
CA GLN A 98 -0.63 14.33 16.39
C GLN A 98 -0.97 15.82 16.39
N GLN A 99 -2.13 16.17 15.83
CA GLN A 99 -2.68 17.50 15.96
C GLN A 99 -3.43 17.61 17.28
N VAL A 100 -2.81 18.29 18.25
CA VAL A 100 -3.47 18.61 19.53
C VAL A 100 -4.08 20.00 19.39
N PRO A 101 -5.42 20.17 19.48
CA PRO A 101 -6.01 21.49 19.47
C PRO A 101 -5.56 22.25 20.71
N ILE A 102 -4.89 23.38 20.52
CA ILE A 102 -4.46 24.26 21.61
C ILE A 102 -5.47 25.40 21.71
N SER A 103 -6.12 25.52 22.86
CA SER A 103 -6.93 26.69 23.22
C SER A 103 -6.13 27.56 24.17
N THR A 104 -5.78 28.76 23.74
CA THR A 104 -5.04 29.73 24.55
C THR A 104 -5.91 30.96 24.79
N VAL A 105 -6.07 31.34 26.06
CA VAL A 105 -6.63 32.64 26.44
C VAL A 105 -5.47 33.50 26.92
N VAL A 106 -5.22 34.59 26.21
CA VAL A 106 -4.25 35.60 26.64
C VAL A 106 -5.03 36.69 27.36
N MET A 107 -4.75 36.86 28.65
CA MET A 107 -5.28 37.98 29.43
C MET A 107 -4.17 38.99 29.65
N VAL A 108 -4.38 40.22 29.21
CA VAL A 108 -3.41 41.30 29.35
C VAL A 108 -3.89 42.24 30.45
N ASP A 109 -3.06 42.47 31.45
CA ASP A 109 -3.31 43.52 32.44
C ASP A 109 -2.91 44.88 31.87
N ASN A 110 -3.86 45.82 31.84
CA ASN A 110 -3.68 47.19 31.37
C ASN A 110 -3.65 48.20 32.54
N SER A 111 -3.26 47.74 33.73
CA SER A 111 -3.00 48.63 34.85
C SER A 111 -1.75 49.49 34.61
N TYR A 112 -1.68 50.68 35.21
CA TYR A 112 -0.54 51.58 35.05
C TYR A 112 0.81 50.94 35.44
N SER A 113 0.81 49.99 36.38
CA SER A 113 1.99 49.23 36.80
C SER A 113 2.61 48.34 35.72
N THR A 114 1.87 47.99 34.65
CA THR A 114 2.39 47.17 33.54
C THR A 114 2.90 48.01 32.36
N SER A 115 2.78 49.34 32.43
CA SER A 115 3.12 50.28 31.33
C SER A 115 4.54 50.12 30.77
N GLN A 116 5.52 49.73 31.59
CA GLN A 116 6.91 49.51 31.16
C GLN A 116 7.07 48.31 30.20
N PHE A 117 6.14 47.35 30.20
CA PHE A 117 6.17 46.16 29.33
C PHE A 117 5.33 46.33 28.06
N LEU A 118 4.59 47.44 27.94
CA LEU A 118 3.66 47.72 26.84
C LEU A 118 4.11 48.90 25.96
N SER A 119 5.25 49.52 26.27
CA SER A 119 5.83 50.68 25.57
C SER A 119 6.90 50.29 24.56
#